data_AF-A0A933TTE8-F1
#
_entry.id   AF-A0A933TTE8-F1
#
_cell.length_a   1.000
_cell.length_b   1.000
_cell.length_c   1.000
_cell.angle_alpha   90.00
_cell.angle_beta   90.00
_cell.angle_gamma   90.00
#
_symmetry.space_group_name_H-M   'P 1'
#
loop_
_entity.id
_entity.type
_entity.pdbx_description
1 polymer ?
#
loop_
_entity_poly.entity_id
_entity_poly.type
_entity_poly.pdbx_seq_one_letter_code
_entity_poly.pdbx_strand_id
1 'polypeptide(L)'
;MLSRKVLTIVILISILITSAQLLAGIKGNKRENKYTTVLWAWERPEYLNFLKNTDTGVAFLAGSIEFRDSLIKSVPRLQPLSVDSDTIMTEVVRIDNIDHRDMNFTDKELTAISEFIVRMCSQKGKITHCQIDFDALESEREFYKNLIHDVRKKLPEKLSLSITALSTSDTSNN
;
A
#
# COMPACT_ATOMS: atom_id res chain seq x y z
N MET A 1 -19.92 -53.07 17.05
CA MET A 1 -19.36 -53.14 15.67
C MET A 1 -20.11 -52.15 14.80
N LEU A 2 -19.51 -50.98 14.50
CA LEU A 2 -20.09 -50.09 13.48
C LEU A 2 -20.00 -50.77 12.12
N SER A 3 -21.10 -50.82 11.38
CA SER A 3 -21.16 -51.36 10.03
C SER A 3 -20.19 -50.61 9.11
N ARG A 4 -19.49 -51.35 8.22
CA ARG A 4 -18.58 -50.76 7.21
C ARG A 4 -19.22 -49.61 6.44
N LYS A 5 -20.54 -49.66 6.19
CA LYS A 5 -21.29 -48.60 5.50
C LYS A 5 -21.35 -47.29 6.32
N VAL A 6 -21.48 -47.38 7.64
CA VAL A 6 -21.50 -46.22 8.54
C VAL A 6 -20.12 -45.56 8.60
N LEU A 7 -19.05 -46.37 8.63
CA LEU A 7 -17.68 -45.86 8.63
C LEU A 7 -17.34 -45.13 7.31
N THR A 8 -17.77 -45.66 6.17
CA THR A 8 -17.56 -45.00 4.86
C THR A 8 -18.30 -43.66 4.77
N ILE A 9 -19.54 -43.58 5.29
CA ILE A 9 -20.33 -42.33 5.28
C ILE A 9 -19.65 -41.25 6.15
N VAL A 10 -19.16 -41.62 7.34
CA VAL A 10 -18.47 -40.68 8.23
C VAL A 10 -17.17 -40.15 7.61
N ILE A 11 -16.40 -41.00 6.94
CA ILE A 11 -15.17 -40.59 6.24
C ILE A 11 -15.49 -39.64 5.07
N LEU A 12 -16.51 -39.95 4.26
CA LEU A 12 -16.92 -39.09 3.14
C LEU A 12 -17.41 -37.72 3.61
N ILE A 13 -18.21 -37.66 4.68
CA ILE A 13 -18.66 -36.40 5.29
C ILE A 13 -17.47 -35.59 5.82
N SER A 14 -16.50 -36.25 6.46
CA SER A 14 -15.31 -35.58 7.00
C SER A 14 -14.43 -34.97 5.91
N ILE A 15 -14.27 -35.67 4.77
CA ILE A 15 -13.55 -35.17 3.59
C ILE A 15 -14.32 -34.02 2.91
N LEU A 16 -15.65 -34.07 2.88
CA LEU A 16 -16.47 -32.98 2.35
C LEU A 16 -16.36 -31.71 3.21
N ILE A 17 -16.32 -31.85 4.54
CA ILE A 17 -16.22 -30.71 5.46
C ILE A 17 -14.83 -30.06 5.40
N THR A 18 -13.76 -30.85 5.33
CA THR A 18 -12.39 -30.29 5.21
C THR A 18 -12.13 -29.66 3.84
N SER A 19 -12.64 -30.23 2.75
CA SER A 19 -12.53 -29.61 1.42
C SER A 19 -13.33 -28.30 1.31
N ALA A 20 -14.52 -28.23 1.93
CA ALA A 20 -15.29 -26.99 2.02
C ALA A 20 -14.55 -25.88 2.81
N GLN A 21 -13.83 -26.23 3.88
CA GLN A 21 -13.02 -25.28 4.64
C GLN A 21 -11.76 -24.82 3.88
N LEU A 22 -11.11 -25.71 3.10
CA LEU A 22 -9.98 -25.35 2.25
C LEU A 22 -10.39 -24.41 1.12
N LEU A 23 -11.58 -24.60 0.53
CA LEU A 23 -12.13 -23.71 -0.51
C LEU A 23 -12.65 -22.39 0.06
N ALA A 24 -13.20 -22.39 1.28
CA ALA A 24 -13.61 -21.16 1.97
C ALA A 24 -12.41 -20.30 2.41
N GLY A 25 -11.25 -20.91 2.65
CA GLY A 25 -9.99 -20.22 2.97
C GLY A 25 -9.32 -19.49 1.80
N ILE A 26 -9.75 -19.74 0.55
CA ILE A 26 -9.24 -19.09 -0.66
C ILE A 26 -10.23 -18.02 -1.18
N LYS A 27 -11.17 -17.55 -0.35
CA LYS A 27 -11.76 -16.23 -0.59
C LYS A 27 -10.77 -15.19 -0.11
N GLY A 28 -9.89 -14.78 -1.03
CA GLY A 28 -9.10 -13.58 -0.89
C GLY A 28 -10.00 -12.48 -0.32
N ASN A 29 -9.59 -11.93 0.81
CA ASN A 29 -10.35 -10.96 1.57
C ASN A 29 -10.40 -9.67 0.74
N LYS A 30 -11.28 -9.63 -0.27
CA LYS A 30 -11.71 -8.41 -0.94
C LYS A 30 -12.43 -7.63 0.15
N ARG A 31 -11.67 -6.86 0.92
CA ARG A 31 -12.22 -5.79 1.74
C ARG A 31 -12.91 -4.87 0.74
N GLU A 32 -14.23 -4.98 0.64
CA GLU A 32 -15.03 -3.99 -0.06
C GLU A 32 -14.59 -2.62 0.47
N ASN A 33 -14.18 -1.75 -0.45
CA ASN A 33 -13.81 -0.40 -0.08
C ASN A 33 -15.10 0.27 0.39
N LYS A 34 -15.31 0.33 1.71
CA LYS A 34 -16.57 0.75 2.35
C LYS A 34 -16.91 2.22 2.10
N TYR A 35 -15.99 2.98 1.50
CA TYR A 35 -16.06 4.42 1.38
C TYR A 35 -16.24 4.86 -0.05
N THR A 36 -17.20 5.76 -0.26
CA THR A 36 -17.48 6.36 -1.56
C THR A 36 -16.55 7.54 -1.82
N THR A 37 -16.03 8.17 -0.76
CA THR A 37 -15.20 9.38 -0.83
C THR A 37 -13.95 9.24 0.04
N VAL A 38 -12.82 9.68 -0.49
CA VAL A 38 -11.55 9.80 0.24
C VAL A 38 -11.05 11.23 0.13
N LEU A 39 -10.82 11.90 1.26
CA LEU A 39 -10.19 13.21 1.28
C LEU A 39 -8.67 13.06 1.23
N TRP A 40 -8.01 13.92 0.46
CA TRP A 40 -6.56 13.94 0.30
C TRP A 40 -5.94 15.09 1.10
N ALA A 41 -5.12 14.76 2.09
CA ALA A 41 -4.46 15.69 2.99
C ALA A 41 -2.96 15.84 2.65
N TRP A 42 -2.62 16.93 1.97
CA TRP A 42 -1.23 17.32 1.63
C TRP A 42 -0.43 17.79 2.87
N GLU A 43 0.80 18.27 2.65
CA GLU A 43 1.71 18.82 3.68
C GLU A 43 1.23 20.17 4.24
N ARG A 44 0.09 20.14 4.95
CA ARG A 44 -0.50 21.28 5.67
C ARG A 44 -1.21 20.82 6.95
N PRO A 45 -1.37 21.68 7.97
CA PRO A 45 -2.23 21.37 9.11
C PRO A 45 -3.65 21.04 8.67
N GLU A 46 -4.17 19.90 9.11
CA GLU A 46 -5.51 19.41 8.76
C GLU A 46 -6.24 18.91 10.01
N TYR A 47 -7.48 19.37 10.19
CA TYR A 47 -8.34 19.00 11.31
C TYR A 47 -9.66 18.45 10.78
N LEU A 48 -9.72 17.13 10.65
CA LEU A 48 -10.79 16.41 9.97
C LEU A 48 -11.72 15.66 10.94
N ASN A 49 -11.75 16.04 12.23
CA ASN A 49 -12.67 15.47 13.24
C ASN A 49 -14.16 15.73 12.94
N PHE A 50 -14.47 16.58 11.97
CA PHE A 50 -15.84 16.73 11.48
C PHE A 50 -16.30 15.51 10.66
N LEU A 51 -15.39 14.62 10.24
CA LEU A 51 -15.70 13.38 9.54
C LEU A 51 -16.20 12.27 10.47
N LYS A 52 -16.32 12.52 11.77
CA LYS A 52 -16.87 11.54 12.72
C LYS A 52 -18.20 10.97 12.24
N ASN A 53 -18.33 9.64 12.29
CA ASN A 53 -19.52 8.90 11.87
C ASN A 53 -19.89 9.04 10.37
N THR A 54 -18.96 9.46 9.52
CA THR A 54 -19.14 9.47 8.06
C THR A 54 -18.56 8.21 7.41
N ASP A 55 -18.92 7.97 6.15
CA ASP A 55 -18.30 6.98 5.26
C ASP A 55 -17.16 7.60 4.43
N THR A 56 -16.45 8.58 4.98
CA THR A 56 -15.33 9.23 4.31
C THR A 56 -14.00 8.73 4.85
N GLY A 57 -13.13 8.26 3.96
CA GLY A 57 -11.74 7.92 4.27
C GLY A 57 -10.81 9.14 4.16
N VAL A 58 -9.61 9.03 4.71
CA VAL A 58 -8.56 10.05 4.56
C VAL A 58 -7.30 9.40 4.03
N ALA A 59 -6.84 9.85 2.86
CA ALA A 59 -5.48 9.62 2.40
C ALA A 59 -4.65 10.84 2.76
N PHE A 60 -3.42 10.63 3.23
CA PHE A 60 -2.56 11.74 3.63
C PHE A 60 -1.10 11.50 3.24
N LEU A 61 -0.39 12.58 2.96
CA LEU A 61 1.05 12.54 2.74
C LEU A 61 1.72 12.18 4.07
N ALA A 62 2.21 10.95 4.17
CA ALA A 62 2.96 10.43 5.32
C ALA A 62 4.45 10.75 5.21
N GLY A 63 4.96 10.92 3.99
CA GLY A 63 6.31 11.40 3.72
C GLY A 63 6.58 11.60 2.22
N SER A 64 7.68 12.26 1.91
CA SER A 64 8.17 12.43 0.55
C SER A 64 9.60 11.89 0.39
N ILE A 65 9.93 11.49 -0.83
CA ILE A 65 11.27 11.16 -1.28
C ILE A 65 11.54 12.01 -2.51
N GLU A 66 12.52 12.89 -2.43
CA GLU A 66 12.92 13.77 -3.53
C GLU A 66 14.30 13.36 -4.04
N PHE A 67 14.42 13.28 -5.36
CA PHE A 67 15.69 13.14 -6.06
C PHE A 67 16.06 14.47 -6.68
N ARG A 68 17.18 15.04 -6.23
CA ARG A 68 17.70 16.32 -6.70
C ARG A 68 19.22 16.38 -6.56
N ASP A 69 19.91 16.87 -7.57
CA ASP A 69 21.37 17.07 -7.57
C ASP A 69 22.15 15.80 -7.19
N SER A 70 21.68 14.63 -7.66
CA SER A 70 22.20 13.30 -7.28
C SER A 70 22.07 12.94 -5.80
N LEU A 71 21.31 13.70 -5.01
CA LEU A 71 20.98 13.42 -3.62
C LEU A 71 19.58 12.83 -3.51
N ILE A 72 19.43 11.92 -2.54
CA ILE A 72 18.13 11.36 -2.13
C ILE A 72 17.77 12.00 -0.80
N LYS A 73 16.67 12.75 -0.77
CA LYS A 73 16.15 13.38 0.43
C LYS A 73 14.82 12.75 0.80
N SER A 74 14.74 12.10 1.95
CA SER A 74 13.50 11.51 2.46
C SER A 74 13.02 12.26 3.70
N VAL A 75 11.79 12.77 3.67
CA VAL A 75 11.23 13.63 4.72
C VAL A 75 9.89 13.07 5.17
N PRO A 76 9.69 12.74 6.46
CA PRO A 76 8.37 12.40 6.96
C PRO A 76 7.48 13.65 6.95
N ARG A 77 6.17 13.46 6.98
CA ARG A 77 5.21 14.54 7.23
C ARG A 77 5.62 15.33 8.48
N LEU A 78 5.66 16.65 8.38
CA LEU A 78 5.98 17.57 9.47
C LEU A 78 4.75 18.34 9.97
N GLN A 79 3.68 18.37 9.18
CA GLN A 79 2.44 19.07 9.54
C GLN A 79 1.47 18.18 10.33
N PRO A 80 0.73 18.73 11.31
CA PRO A 80 -0.22 17.95 12.08
C PRO A 80 -1.41 17.48 11.21
N LEU A 81 -1.95 16.32 11.57
CA LEU A 81 -3.18 15.76 11.02
C LEU A 81 -4.02 15.23 12.19
N SER A 82 -5.22 15.78 12.36
CA SER A 82 -6.18 15.34 13.36
C SER A 82 -7.36 14.67 12.67
N VAL A 83 -7.60 13.40 12.99
CA VAL A 83 -8.70 12.57 12.46
C VAL A 83 -9.35 11.84 13.63
N ASP A 84 -10.62 11.46 13.47
CA ASP A 84 -11.25 10.59 14.47
C ASP A 84 -10.64 9.20 14.46
N SER A 85 -10.71 8.53 15.60
CA SER A 85 -10.13 7.20 15.75
C SER A 85 -10.74 6.19 14.78
N ASP A 86 -11.98 6.34 14.33
CA ASP A 86 -12.63 5.35 13.46
C ASP A 86 -12.51 5.65 11.96
N THR A 87 -11.81 6.74 11.61
CA THR A 87 -11.51 7.08 10.22
C THR A 87 -10.51 6.08 9.64
N ILE A 88 -10.83 5.51 8.48
CA ILE A 88 -9.87 4.70 7.73
C ILE A 88 -8.85 5.60 7.05
N MET A 89 -7.60 5.24 7.25
CA MET A 89 -6.44 6.01 6.81
C MET A 89 -5.65 5.26 5.74
N THR A 90 -5.25 6.00 4.71
CA THR A 90 -4.24 5.60 3.71
C THR A 90 -2.99 6.44 3.90
N GLU A 91 -1.88 5.78 4.23
CA GLU A 91 -0.55 6.42 4.27
C GLU A 91 0.02 6.50 2.87
N VAL A 92 0.33 7.71 2.42
CA VAL A 92 0.85 7.92 1.07
C VAL A 92 2.26 8.45 1.15
N VAL A 93 3.18 7.78 0.45
CA VAL A 93 4.54 8.25 0.26
C VAL A 93 4.68 8.74 -1.17
N ARG A 94 5.00 10.03 -1.34
CA ARG A 94 5.25 10.61 -2.66
C ARG A 94 6.72 10.49 -3.03
N ILE A 95 7.00 10.10 -4.26
CA ILE A 95 8.34 10.04 -4.82
C ILE A 95 8.41 11.02 -5.99
N ASP A 96 9.32 11.98 -5.90
CA ASP A 96 9.50 13.05 -6.87
C ASP A 96 10.91 13.00 -7.45
N ASN A 97 11.01 12.79 -8.76
CA ASN A 97 12.26 12.99 -9.50
C ASN A 97 12.31 14.40 -10.08
N ILE A 98 12.87 15.32 -9.31
CA ILE A 98 12.90 16.73 -9.73
C ILE A 98 13.84 16.94 -10.91
N ASP A 99 14.91 16.14 -11.00
CA ASP A 99 15.91 16.26 -12.06
C ASP A 99 15.48 15.60 -13.37
N HIS A 100 14.37 14.84 -13.37
CA HIS A 100 13.92 14.01 -14.51
C HIS A 100 15.03 13.15 -15.13
N ARG A 101 15.96 12.68 -14.28
CA ARG A 101 17.11 11.85 -14.69
C ARG A 101 16.83 10.37 -14.51
N ASP A 102 17.53 9.52 -15.24
CA ASP A 102 17.41 8.07 -15.07
C ASP A 102 17.70 7.62 -13.62
N MET A 103 16.77 6.82 -13.09
CA MET A 103 16.81 6.24 -11.74
C MET A 103 17.67 4.97 -11.66
N ASN A 104 18.94 5.08 -12.06
CA ASN A 104 19.93 4.01 -11.89
C ASN A 104 20.49 4.00 -10.46
N PHE A 105 19.65 3.65 -9.49
CA PHE A 105 20.05 3.57 -8.09
C PHE A 105 20.78 2.26 -7.79
N THR A 106 21.70 2.34 -6.85
CA THR A 106 22.36 1.17 -6.26
C THR A 106 21.37 0.35 -5.42
N ASP A 107 21.64 -0.94 -5.22
CA ASP A 107 20.83 -1.81 -4.35
C ASP A 107 20.69 -1.24 -2.92
N LYS A 108 21.72 -0.54 -2.44
CA LYS A 108 21.72 0.13 -1.14
C LYS A 108 20.71 1.28 -1.10
N GLU A 109 20.64 2.08 -2.16
CA GLU A 109 19.69 3.19 -2.26
C GLU A 109 18.26 2.67 -2.40
N LEU A 110 18.02 1.66 -3.25
CA LEU A 110 16.71 1.02 -3.36
C LEU A 110 16.26 0.46 -1.99
N THR A 111 17.16 -0.19 -1.27
CA THR A 111 16.90 -0.69 0.08
C THR A 111 16.53 0.46 1.02
N ALA A 112 17.30 1.56 1.05
CA ALA A 112 17.01 2.70 1.91
C ALA A 112 15.66 3.36 1.61
N ILE A 113 15.31 3.52 0.32
CA ILE A 113 14.03 4.05 -0.14
C ILE A 113 12.89 3.13 0.33
N SER A 114 13.02 1.82 0.12
CA SER A 114 12.00 0.85 0.54
C SER A 114 11.78 0.85 2.06
N GLU A 115 12.86 0.96 2.85
CA GLU A 115 12.80 0.99 4.31
C GLU A 115 12.14 2.26 4.80
N PHE A 116 12.41 3.40 4.15
CA PHE A 116 11.70 4.64 4.41
C PHE A 116 10.19 4.47 4.16
N ILE A 117 9.79 3.93 3.00
CA ILE A 117 8.38 3.71 2.66
C ILE A 117 7.72 2.79 3.69
N VAL A 118 8.35 1.66 4.02
CA VAL A 118 7.83 0.70 5.00
C VAL A 118 7.67 1.36 6.37
N ARG A 119 8.65 2.17 6.79
CA ARG A 119 8.59 2.90 8.06
C ARG A 119 7.47 3.93 8.09
N MET A 120 7.21 4.62 6.97
CA MET A 120 6.08 5.54 6.87
C MET A 120 4.76 4.76 6.87
N CYS A 121 4.66 3.67 6.10
CA CYS A 121 3.45 2.88 5.91
C CYS A 121 3.13 1.85 7.02
N SER A 122 3.99 1.74 8.04
CA SER A 122 3.85 0.78 9.14
C SER A 122 3.87 1.46 10.50
N GLN A 123 3.57 2.77 10.55
CA GLN A 123 3.45 3.46 11.83
C GLN A 123 2.27 2.90 12.62
N LYS A 124 2.43 2.84 13.95
CA LYS A 124 1.46 2.20 14.85
C LYS A 124 0.14 2.99 14.82
N GLY A 125 -0.94 2.36 14.37
CA GLY A 125 -2.28 2.96 14.31
C GLY A 125 -3.30 2.09 13.56
N LYS A 126 -4.51 2.62 13.33
CA LYS A 126 -5.60 1.97 12.55
C LYS A 126 -5.38 2.08 11.03
N ILE A 127 -4.14 1.84 10.61
CA ILE A 127 -3.72 2.04 9.23
C ILE A 127 -3.97 0.75 8.46
N THR A 128 -4.62 0.89 7.31
CA THR A 128 -5.09 -0.27 6.55
C THR A 128 -4.58 -0.29 5.12
N HIS A 129 -4.03 0.83 4.64
CA HIS A 129 -3.61 1.02 3.25
C HIS A 129 -2.33 1.87 3.19
N CYS A 130 -1.36 1.39 2.41
CA CYS A 130 -0.17 2.12 2.00
C CYS A 130 -0.28 2.42 0.51
N GLN A 131 0.05 3.64 0.09
CA GLN A 131 0.13 4.02 -1.31
C GLN A 131 1.48 4.64 -1.62
N ILE A 132 2.04 4.28 -2.76
CA ILE A 132 3.19 4.97 -3.35
C ILE A 132 2.66 5.83 -4.49
N ASP A 133 2.91 7.14 -4.43
CA ASP A 133 2.51 8.11 -5.45
C ASP A 133 3.76 8.63 -6.17
N PHE A 134 3.81 8.54 -7.49
CA PHE A 134 4.97 8.96 -8.26
C PHE A 134 4.64 9.33 -9.70
N ASP A 135 5.51 10.14 -10.28
CA ASP A 135 5.55 10.36 -11.72
C ASP A 135 6.71 9.53 -12.27
N ALA A 136 6.45 8.74 -13.31
CA ALA A 136 7.44 7.84 -13.90
C ALA A 136 7.69 8.12 -15.38
N LEU A 137 8.95 8.33 -15.72
CA LEU A 137 9.45 8.21 -17.08
C LEU A 137 9.47 6.73 -17.50
N GLU A 138 9.48 6.45 -18.80
CA GLU A 138 9.56 5.08 -19.29
C GLU A 138 10.85 4.37 -18.83
N SER A 139 11.98 5.09 -18.78
CA SER A 139 13.26 4.56 -18.32
C SER A 139 13.27 4.16 -16.84
N GLU A 140 12.33 4.65 -16.03
CA GLU A 140 12.26 4.42 -14.59
C GLU A 140 11.38 3.22 -14.20
N ARG A 141 10.67 2.61 -15.16
CA ARG A 141 9.67 1.56 -14.90
C ARG A 141 10.24 0.36 -14.16
N GLU A 142 11.42 -0.12 -14.55
CA GLU A 142 12.05 -1.28 -13.87
C GLU A 142 12.49 -0.91 -12.45
N PHE A 143 12.95 0.32 -12.21
CA PHE A 143 13.23 0.79 -10.85
C PHE A 143 11.98 0.74 -9.97
N TYR A 144 10.88 1.38 -10.39
CA TYR A 144 9.65 1.41 -9.59
C TYR A 144 9.07 0.02 -9.37
N LYS A 145 9.13 -0.86 -10.37
CA LYS A 145 8.73 -2.26 -10.24
C LYS A 145 9.54 -2.99 -9.17
N ASN A 146 10.86 -2.84 -9.16
CA ASN A 146 11.73 -3.45 -8.15
C ASN A 146 11.45 -2.89 -6.76
N LEU A 147 11.27 -1.56 -6.67
CA LEU A 147 10.92 -0.89 -5.43
C LEU A 147 9.59 -1.40 -4.85
N ILE A 148 8.53 -1.49 -5.67
CA ILE A 148 7.22 -1.99 -5.25
C ILE A 148 7.32 -3.42 -4.74
N HIS A 149 8.08 -4.29 -5.43
CA HIS A 149 8.31 -5.66 -4.97
C HIS A 149 9.01 -5.71 -3.62
N ASP A 150 10.05 -4.89 -3.43
CA ASP A 150 10.83 -4.88 -2.20
C ASP A 150 10.03 -4.31 -1.01
N VAL A 151 9.27 -3.22 -1.23
CA VAL A 151 8.32 -2.70 -0.25
C VAL A 151 7.27 -3.74 0.11
N ARG A 152 6.70 -4.44 -0.87
CA ARG A 152 5.67 -5.45 -0.61
C ARG A 152 6.19 -6.61 0.24
N LYS A 153 7.43 -7.06 0.02
CA LYS A 153 8.09 -8.11 0.82
C LYS A 153 8.27 -7.70 2.29
N LYS A 154 8.49 -6.41 2.55
CA LYS A 154 8.78 -5.87 3.87
C LYS A 154 7.52 -5.43 4.63
N LEU A 155 6.46 -5.04 3.93
CA LEU A 155 5.20 -4.62 4.55
C LEU A 155 4.41 -5.80 5.13
N PRO A 156 3.77 -5.64 6.32
CA PRO A 156 2.85 -6.62 6.86
C PRO A 156 1.78 -7.08 5.87
N GLU A 157 1.49 -8.38 5.79
CA GLU A 157 0.52 -8.95 4.83
C GLU A 157 -0.87 -8.32 4.91
N LYS A 158 -1.26 -7.86 6.10
CA LYS A 158 -2.59 -7.25 6.34
C LYS A 158 -2.72 -5.82 5.83
N LEU A 159 -1.60 -5.15 5.54
CA LEU A 159 -1.59 -3.82 4.94
C LEU A 159 -1.67 -3.99 3.43
N SER A 160 -2.66 -3.38 2.81
CA SER A 160 -2.71 -3.31 1.34
C SER A 160 -1.66 -2.32 0.85
N LEU A 161 -1.16 -2.56 -0.37
CA LEU A 161 -0.24 -1.68 -1.08
C LEU A 161 -0.87 -1.31 -2.41
N SER A 162 -1.03 -0.02 -2.67
CA SER A 162 -1.47 0.53 -3.96
C SER A 162 -0.40 1.46 -4.53
N ILE A 163 -0.57 1.82 -5.81
CA ILE A 163 0.23 2.85 -6.47
C ILE A 163 -0.67 3.83 -7.19
N THR A 164 -0.23 5.08 -7.28
CA THR A 164 -0.68 6.05 -8.29
C THR A 164 0.55 6.46 -9.08
N ALA A 165 0.45 6.34 -10.40
CA ALA A 165 1.54 6.63 -11.30
C ALA A 165 1.03 7.50 -12.45
N LEU A 166 1.59 8.69 -12.61
CA LEU A 166 1.48 9.40 -13.89
C LEU A 166 2.60 8.91 -14.80
N SER A 167 2.23 8.50 -16.00
CA SER A 167 3.17 8.06 -17.03
C SER A 167 3.12 9.07 -18.16
N THR A 168 4.26 9.68 -18.47
CA THR A 168 4.41 10.45 -19.71
C THR A 168 4.73 9.50 -20.85
N SER A 169 3.92 9.52 -21.91
CA SER A 169 4.11 8.74 -23.13
C SER A 169 4.85 9.55 -24.21
N ASP A 170 5.76 10.45 -23.82
CA ASP A 170 6.45 11.29 -24.81
C ASP A 170 7.47 10.44 -25.57
N THR A 171 7.06 10.04 -26.77
CA THR A 171 7.87 9.35 -27.78
C THR A 171 8.68 10.32 -28.64
N SER A 172 8.89 11.56 -28.20
CA SER A 172 9.64 12.58 -28.94
C SER A 172 11.15 12.41 -28.78
N ASN A 173 11.67 11.29 -29.27
CA ASN A 173 13.07 11.23 -29.71
C ASN A 173 13.20 12.05 -31.00
N ASN A 174 13.81 13.23 -30.88
CA ASN A 174 14.48 13.92 -31.99
C ASN A 174 15.99 13.70 -31.86
#